data_AF-A0A5K1F3V5-F1
#
_entry.id   AF-A0A5K1F3V5-F1
#
_cell.length_a   1.000
_cell.length_b   1.000
_cell.length_c   1.000
_cell.angle_alpha   90.00
_cell.angle_beta   90.00
_cell.angle_gamma   90.00
#
_symmetry.space_group_name_H-M   'P 1'
#
loop_
_entity.id
_entity.type
_entity.pdbx_description
1 polymer ?
#
loop_
_entity_poly.entity_id
_entity_poly.type
_entity_poly.pdbx_seq_one_letter_code
_entity_poly.pdbx_strand_id
1 'polypeptide(L)'
;MAHSLNPKYYTKKWIEEAPGRVTPNLDNELNIQRMSCMERLFSDSYTKRQALCEYNKFSLGDFSSEGAATAREDDGRSPFDWWASYRSEMLMLQKLVLRLLSQLVTSSCCERNWSIYGYIYNIKRNKLTSQHAEDLVYVHYNLHLLSRKEKEY
;
A
#
# COMPACT_ATOMS: atom_id res chain seq x y z
N MET A 1 -7.79 -0.37 1.83
CA MET A 1 -6.76 -1.33 1.37
C MET A 1 -5.62 -1.49 2.36
N ALA A 2 -4.80 -0.46 2.63
CA ALA A 2 -3.59 -0.58 3.47
C ALA A 2 -3.86 -1.13 4.88
N HIS A 3 -4.97 -0.69 5.50
CA HIS A 3 -5.41 -1.19 6.80
C HIS A 3 -5.61 -2.72 6.79
N SER A 4 -6.31 -3.28 5.81
CA SER A 4 -6.52 -4.73 5.69
C SER A 4 -5.24 -5.53 5.39
N LEU A 5 -4.13 -4.88 5.09
CA LEU A 5 -2.85 -5.52 4.79
C LEU A 5 -1.84 -5.35 5.93
N ASN A 6 -2.23 -4.75 7.06
CA ASN A 6 -1.34 -4.59 8.19
C ASN A 6 -1.44 -5.83 9.11
N PRO A 7 -0.35 -6.59 9.33
CA PRO A 7 -0.36 -7.79 10.15
C PRO A 7 -0.80 -7.56 11.60
N LYS A 8 -0.56 -6.35 12.14
CA LYS A 8 -0.93 -5.96 13.51
C LYS A 8 -2.40 -6.19 13.82
N TYR A 9 -3.30 -5.93 12.87
CA TYR A 9 -4.75 -6.05 13.09
C TYR A 9 -5.27 -7.49 13.05
N TYR A 10 -4.38 -8.46 12.85
CA TYR A 10 -4.67 -9.89 12.91
C TYR A 10 -4.08 -10.56 14.17
N THR A 11 -3.44 -9.77 15.05
CA THR A 11 -2.84 -10.26 16.29
C THR A 11 -3.89 -10.44 17.37
N LYS A 12 -3.65 -11.40 18.27
CA LYS A 12 -4.54 -11.60 19.42
C LYS A 12 -4.57 -10.37 20.31
N LYS A 13 -3.39 -9.80 20.56
CA LYS A 13 -3.21 -8.61 21.38
C LYS A 13 -4.05 -7.43 20.90
N TRP A 14 -4.08 -7.15 19.59
CA TRP A 14 -4.88 -6.05 19.06
C TRP A 14 -6.39 -6.30 19.18
N ILE A 15 -6.84 -7.54 18.96
CA ILE A 15 -8.27 -7.90 19.06
C ILE A 15 -8.75 -7.78 20.51
N GLU A 16 -7.95 -8.23 21.48
CA GLU A 16 -8.30 -8.24 22.90
C GLU A 16 -8.18 -6.86 23.58
N GLU A 17 -7.43 -5.93 23.00
CA GLU A 17 -7.19 -4.59 23.56
C GLU A 17 -8.47 -3.72 23.68
N ALA A 18 -9.50 -3.96 22.86
CA ALA A 18 -10.77 -3.26 23.02
C ALA A 18 -11.98 -4.11 22.60
N PRO A 19 -13.12 -4.00 23.32
CA PRO A 19 -14.33 -4.73 22.97
C PRO A 19 -14.85 -4.32 21.59
N GLY A 20 -15.31 -5.30 20.82
CA GLY A 20 -15.89 -5.09 19.48
C GLY A 20 -14.87 -4.96 18.35
N ARG A 21 -13.56 -5.04 18.62
CA ARG A 21 -12.55 -5.15 17.55
C ARG A 21 -12.71 -6.48 16.82
N VAL A 22 -12.75 -6.42 15.50
CA VAL A 22 -12.75 -7.58 14.61
C VAL A 22 -11.62 -7.44 13.60
N THR A 23 -11.09 -8.56 13.13
CA THR A 23 -10.03 -8.53 12.13
C THR A 23 -10.54 -7.89 10.83
N PRO A 24 -9.69 -7.21 10.05
CA PRO A 24 -10.12 -6.47 8.85
C PRO A 24 -10.79 -7.33 7.76
N ASN A 25 -10.62 -8.66 7.78
CA ASN A 25 -11.32 -9.56 6.87
C ASN A 25 -12.77 -9.85 7.29
N LEU A 26 -13.12 -9.70 8.57
CA LEU A 26 -14.46 -9.92 9.12
C LEU A 26 -15.31 -8.65 9.17
N ASP A 27 -14.68 -7.47 9.14
CA ASP A 27 -15.37 -6.20 9.04
C ASP A 27 -16.00 -6.03 7.65
N ASN A 28 -17.31 -5.78 7.61
CA ASN A 28 -18.09 -5.70 6.37
C ASN A 28 -17.71 -4.49 5.52
N GLU A 29 -17.52 -3.33 6.13
CA GLU A 29 -17.16 -2.10 5.41
C GLU A 29 -15.75 -2.23 4.81
N LEU A 30 -14.79 -2.68 5.62
CA LEU A 30 -13.42 -2.91 5.16
C LEU A 30 -13.34 -3.99 4.09
N ASN A 31 -14.17 -5.03 4.17
CA ASN A 31 -14.27 -6.05 3.12
C ASN A 31 -14.78 -5.46 1.80
N ILE A 32 -15.89 -4.71 1.82
CA ILE A 32 -16.45 -4.05 0.62
C ILE A 32 -15.41 -3.12 -0.01
N GLN A 33 -14.75 -2.28 0.79
CA GLN A 33 -13.74 -1.35 0.29
C GLN A 33 -12.50 -2.07 -0.24
N ARG A 34 -12.05 -3.16 0.42
CA ARG A 34 -10.94 -3.99 -0.07
C ARG A 34 -11.28 -4.61 -1.42
N MET A 35 -12.47 -5.20 -1.57
CA MET A 35 -12.91 -5.80 -2.83
C MET A 35 -12.95 -4.78 -3.96
N SER A 36 -13.53 -3.60 -3.71
CA SER A 36 -13.52 -2.49 -4.67
C SER A 36 -12.10 -2.09 -5.08
N CYS A 37 -11.17 -2.01 -4.12
CA CYS A 37 -9.78 -1.72 -4.43
C CYS A 37 -9.11 -2.83 -5.25
N MET A 38 -9.36 -4.11 -4.93
CA MET A 38 -8.81 -5.25 -5.69
C MET A 38 -9.30 -5.24 -7.14
N GLU A 39 -10.58 -4.93 -7.37
CA GLU A 39 -11.16 -4.77 -8.73
C GLU A 39 -10.47 -3.66 -9.52
N ARG A 40 -10.11 -2.55 -8.86
CA ARG A 40 -9.40 -1.44 -9.50
C ARG A 40 -7.92 -1.71 -9.75
N LEU A 41 -7.26 -2.48 -8.88
CA LEU A 41 -5.82 -2.72 -8.93
C LEU A 41 -5.44 -3.84 -9.92
N PHE A 42 -6.33 -4.80 -10.14
CA PHE A 42 -6.07 -5.96 -10.98
C PHE A 42 -7.08 -6.06 -12.12
N SER A 43 -6.68 -5.59 -13.31
CA SER A 43 -7.50 -5.67 -14.52
C SER A 43 -7.62 -7.10 -15.07
N ASP A 44 -6.58 -7.93 -14.86
CA ASP A 44 -6.57 -9.32 -15.29
C ASP A 44 -7.22 -10.24 -14.23
N SER A 45 -8.13 -11.11 -14.70
CA SER A 45 -8.90 -11.99 -13.82
C SER A 45 -8.04 -13.05 -13.13
N TYR A 46 -6.95 -13.49 -13.75
CA TYR A 46 -6.07 -14.52 -13.19
C TYR A 46 -5.24 -13.96 -12.04
N THR A 47 -4.57 -12.84 -12.26
CA THR A 47 -3.79 -12.11 -11.24
C THR A 47 -4.66 -11.63 -10.09
N LYS A 48 -5.89 -11.17 -10.36
CA LYS A 48 -6.87 -10.83 -9.33
C LYS A 48 -7.21 -12.03 -8.46
N ARG A 49 -7.53 -13.18 -9.07
CA ARG A 49 -7.84 -14.41 -8.33
C ARG A 49 -6.66 -14.85 -7.48
N GLN A 50 -5.45 -14.80 -8.01
CA GLN A 50 -4.23 -15.12 -7.27
C GLN A 50 -4.03 -14.19 -6.07
N ALA A 51 -4.17 -12.87 -6.26
CA ALA A 51 -4.05 -11.90 -5.17
C ALA A 51 -5.11 -12.12 -4.06
N LEU A 52 -6.34 -12.49 -4.42
CA LEU A 52 -7.40 -12.83 -3.46
C LEU A 52 -7.08 -14.13 -2.70
N CYS A 53 -6.60 -15.16 -3.39
CA CYS A 53 -6.15 -16.39 -2.73
C CYS A 53 -5.02 -16.14 -1.74
N GLU A 54 -4.02 -15.35 -2.13
CA GLU A 54 -2.91 -14.95 -1.24
C GLU A 54 -3.38 -14.10 -0.06
N TYR A 55 -4.37 -13.22 -0.28
CA TYR A 55 -5.00 -12.46 0.81
C TYR A 55 -5.69 -13.38 1.82
N ASN A 56 -6.44 -14.38 1.34
CA ASN A 56 -7.13 -15.30 2.22
C ASN A 56 -6.15 -16.08 3.10
N LYS A 57 -5.08 -16.62 2.52
CA LYS A 57 -4.01 -17.28 3.29
C LYS A 57 -3.43 -16.36 4.37
N PHE A 58 -3.10 -15.12 4.02
CA PHE A 58 -2.62 -14.12 4.98
C PHE A 58 -3.61 -13.87 6.12
N SER A 59 -4.89 -13.66 5.78
CA SER A 59 -5.92 -13.33 6.77
C SER A 59 -6.20 -14.48 7.75
N LEU A 60 -6.05 -15.72 7.29
CA LEU A 60 -6.20 -16.92 8.12
C LEU A 60 -4.95 -17.21 8.96
N GLY A 61 -3.83 -16.52 8.70
CA GLY A 61 -2.53 -16.87 9.29
C GLY A 61 -1.98 -18.20 8.79
N ASP A 62 -2.45 -18.66 7.63
CA ASP A 62 -1.95 -19.87 6.95
C ASP A 62 -0.61 -19.54 6.28
N PHE A 63 0.44 -19.58 7.10
CA PHE A 63 1.81 -19.35 6.68
C PHE A 63 2.56 -20.67 6.67
N SER A 64 3.32 -20.93 5.60
CA SER A 64 4.19 -22.11 5.52
C SER A 64 5.38 -22.07 6.48
N SER A 65 5.68 -20.90 7.06
CA SER A 65 6.73 -20.72 8.06
C SER A 65 6.11 -20.42 9.43
N GLU A 66 6.43 -21.24 10.42
CA GLU A 66 6.08 -21.02 11.83
C GLU A 66 6.64 -19.69 12.37
N GLY A 67 7.79 -19.25 11.82
CA GLY A 67 8.38 -17.95 12.13
C GLY A 67 7.54 -16.76 11.69
N ALA A 68 6.74 -16.89 10.63
CA ALA A 68 5.87 -15.82 10.14
C ALA A 68 4.71 -15.52 11.11
N ALA A 69 4.11 -16.57 11.68
CA ALA A 69 3.05 -16.44 12.67
C ALA A 69 3.57 -15.77 13.95
N THR A 70 4.74 -16.19 14.43
CA THR A 70 5.39 -15.59 15.60
C THR A 70 5.76 -14.13 15.35
N ALA A 71 6.37 -13.83 14.20
CA ALA A 71 6.74 -12.46 13.83
C ALA A 71 5.53 -11.55 13.61
N ARG A 72 4.34 -12.11 13.33
CA ARG A 72 3.11 -11.32 13.18
C ARG A 72 2.64 -10.74 14.51
N GLU A 73 2.84 -11.48 15.60
CA GLU A 73 2.49 -11.07 16.96
C GLU A 73 3.52 -10.09 17.56
N ASP A 74 4.64 -9.85 16.88
CA ASP A 74 5.66 -8.87 17.27
C ASP A 74 5.21 -7.43 16.93
N ASP A 75 4.62 -6.76 17.91
CA ASP A 75 4.20 -5.35 17.82
C ASP A 75 5.33 -4.36 17.55
N GLY A 76 6.60 -4.75 17.81
CA GLY A 76 7.77 -3.92 17.56
C GLY A 76 8.18 -3.88 16.09
N ARG A 77 7.67 -4.81 15.27
CA ARG A 77 8.03 -4.93 13.86
C ARG A 77 7.14 -4.08 12.97
N SER A 78 7.74 -3.36 12.03
CA SER A 78 6.97 -2.59 11.06
C SER A 78 6.23 -3.54 10.09
N PRO A 79 5.02 -3.17 9.62
CA PRO A 79 4.33 -3.97 8.61
C PRO A 79 5.18 -4.18 7.35
N PHE A 80 5.97 -3.17 6.98
CA PHE A 80 6.88 -3.25 5.83
C PHE A 80 7.92 -4.36 6.02
N ASP A 81 8.60 -4.39 7.18
CA ASP A 81 9.64 -5.38 7.47
C ASP A 81 9.06 -6.79 7.57
N TRP A 82 7.85 -6.92 8.12
CA TRP A 82 7.15 -8.21 8.16
C TRP A 82 6.88 -8.73 6.75
N TRP A 83 6.31 -7.88 5.87
CA TRP A 83 6.04 -8.23 4.48
C TRP A 83 7.31 -8.48 3.65
N ALA A 84 8.42 -7.82 3.96
CA ALA A 84 9.71 -8.05 3.32
C ALA A 84 10.33 -9.40 3.73
N SER A 85 10.10 -9.85 4.97
CA SER A 85 10.78 -11.01 5.56
C SER A 85 10.05 -12.34 5.36
N TYR A 86 8.72 -12.37 5.43
CA TYR A 86 7.96 -13.61 5.59
C TYR A 86 6.90 -13.78 4.50
N ARG A 87 7.33 -14.10 3.27
CA ARG A 87 6.35 -14.16 2.16
C ARG A 87 6.70 -14.94 0.90
N SER A 88 7.52 -15.98 0.97
CA SER A 88 7.93 -16.76 -0.21
C SER A 88 6.76 -17.24 -1.10
N GLU A 89 5.56 -17.46 -0.54
CA GLU A 89 4.41 -18.05 -1.25
C GLU A 89 3.29 -17.08 -1.66
N MET A 90 3.42 -15.79 -1.34
CA MET A 90 2.36 -14.80 -1.59
C MET A 90 2.91 -13.58 -2.35
N LEU A 91 3.55 -13.87 -3.48
CA LEU A 91 4.37 -12.91 -4.23
C LEU A 91 3.54 -11.78 -4.87
N MET A 92 2.31 -12.06 -5.32
CA MET A 92 1.47 -11.05 -5.97
C MET A 92 1.05 -9.97 -4.97
N LEU A 93 0.54 -10.40 -3.84
CA LEU A 93 0.13 -9.53 -2.77
C LEU A 93 1.37 -8.88 -2.13
N GLN A 94 2.56 -9.51 -2.10
CA GLN A 94 3.78 -8.90 -1.55
C GLN A 94 4.16 -7.66 -2.33
N LYS A 95 4.23 -7.80 -3.66
CA LYS A 95 4.56 -6.70 -4.57
C LYS A 95 3.59 -5.54 -4.40
N LEU A 96 2.29 -5.84 -4.26
CA LEU A 96 1.29 -4.82 -4.01
C LEU A 96 1.53 -4.12 -2.67
N VAL A 97 1.73 -4.88 -1.61
CA VAL A 97 1.84 -4.33 -0.26
C VAL A 97 3.11 -3.50 -0.11
N LEU A 98 4.26 -3.98 -0.60
CA LEU A 98 5.51 -3.21 -0.52
C LEU A 98 5.40 -1.89 -1.30
N ARG A 99 4.73 -1.89 -2.46
CA ARG A 99 4.42 -0.65 -3.19
C ARG A 99 3.49 0.27 -2.41
N LEU A 100 2.45 -0.28 -1.79
CA LEU A 100 1.48 0.50 -1.03
C LEU A 100 2.08 1.08 0.26
N LEU A 101 2.91 0.32 0.96
CA LEU A 101 3.56 0.75 2.22
C LEU A 101 4.77 1.66 1.98
N SER A 102 5.40 1.59 0.81
CA SER A 102 6.45 2.54 0.42
C SER A 102 5.90 3.88 -0.07
N GLN A 103 4.60 3.99 -0.35
CA GLN A 103 3.96 5.25 -0.65
C GLN A 103 3.82 6.08 0.63
N LEU A 104 4.32 7.31 0.59
CA LEU A 104 4.19 8.27 1.68
C LEU A 104 2.72 8.69 1.80
N VAL A 105 2.02 8.23 2.85
CA VAL A 105 0.60 8.58 3.12
C VAL A 105 0.49 9.92 3.87
N THR A 106 1.36 10.90 3.55
CA THR A 106 1.27 12.23 4.19
C THR A 106 0.60 13.20 3.24
N SER A 107 -0.35 14.00 3.76
CA SER A 107 -0.94 15.11 2.99
C SER A 107 0.14 16.04 2.46
N SER A 108 1.25 16.22 3.20
CA SER A 108 2.40 17.03 2.79
C SER A 108 3.03 16.61 1.46
N CYS A 109 3.01 15.31 1.11
CA CYS A 109 3.49 14.85 -0.19
C CYS A 109 2.52 15.24 -1.31
N CYS A 110 1.22 15.11 -1.05
CA CYS A 110 0.18 15.57 -1.96
C CYS A 110 0.20 17.10 -2.14
N GLU A 111 0.36 17.86 -1.07
CA GLU A 111 0.45 19.33 -1.08
C GLU A 111 1.65 19.82 -1.91
N ARG A 112 2.80 19.12 -1.84
CA ARG A 112 3.95 19.39 -2.72
C ARG A 112 3.61 19.14 -4.19
N ASN A 113 2.95 18.03 -4.51
CA ASN A 113 2.50 17.75 -5.88
C ASN A 113 1.49 18.80 -6.38
N TRP A 114 0.55 19.22 -5.53
CA TRP A 114 -0.41 20.28 -5.86
C TRP A 114 0.26 21.64 -6.05
N SER A 115 1.30 21.94 -5.26
CA SER A 115 2.09 23.16 -5.42
C SER A 115 2.84 23.18 -6.76
N ILE A 116 3.42 22.05 -7.16
CA ILE A 116 4.08 21.90 -8.48
C ILE A 116 3.06 22.01 -9.60
N TYR A 117 1.89 21.37 -9.47
CA TYR A 117 0.80 21.49 -10.42
C TYR A 117 0.37 22.95 -10.60
N GLY A 118 0.16 23.67 -9.49
CA GLY A 118 -0.17 25.09 -9.50
C GLY A 118 0.91 25.94 -10.16
N TYR A 119 2.18 25.64 -9.94
CA TYR A 119 3.31 26.31 -10.60
C TYR A 119 3.33 26.06 -12.12
N ILE A 120 3.18 24.81 -12.57
CA ILE A 120 3.15 24.43 -14.00
C ILE A 120 1.99 25.11 -14.72
N TYR A 121 0.81 25.18 -14.07
CA TYR A 121 -0.36 25.84 -14.62
C TYR A 121 -0.21 27.37 -14.69
N ASN A 122 0.59 27.96 -13.81
CA ASN A 122 0.76 29.42 -13.70
C ASN A 122 1.89 29.97 -14.59
N ILE A 123 2.99 29.23 -14.80
CA ILE A 123 4.19 29.66 -15.56
C ILE A 123 3.86 30.19 -16.96
N LYS A 124 2.81 29.69 -17.60
CA LYS A 124 2.19 30.27 -18.78
C LYS A 124 0.71 29.99 -18.64
N ARG A 125 -0.18 30.96 -18.90
CA ARG A 125 -1.62 30.73 -19.13
C ARG A 125 -1.85 29.88 -20.40
N ASN A 126 -1.18 28.73 -20.48
CA ASN A 126 -1.30 27.76 -21.53
C ASN A 126 -2.54 26.94 -21.23
N LYS A 127 -3.39 26.76 -22.23
CA LYS A 127 -4.45 25.74 -22.21
C LYS A 127 -3.81 24.35 -22.24
N LEU A 128 -3.13 23.97 -21.15
CA LEU A 128 -2.70 22.61 -20.92
C LEU A 128 -3.94 21.77 -20.65
N THR A 129 -4.03 20.62 -21.30
CA THR A 129 -5.01 19.61 -20.92
C THR A 129 -4.63 19.04 -19.56
N SER A 130 -5.61 18.57 -18.78
CA SER A 130 -5.36 17.96 -17.47
C SER A 130 -4.32 16.84 -17.55
N GLN A 131 -4.38 16.01 -18.61
CA GLN A 131 -3.42 14.94 -18.87
C GLN A 131 -1.98 15.45 -19.00
N HIS A 132 -1.73 16.49 -19.80
CA HIS A 132 -0.38 17.02 -19.96
C HIS A 132 0.15 17.65 -18.66
N ALA A 133 -0.72 18.27 -17.86
CA ALA A 133 -0.33 18.81 -16.57
C ALA A 133 0.06 17.70 -15.58
N GLU A 134 -0.69 16.59 -15.56
CA GLU A 134 -0.36 15.39 -14.78
C GLU A 134 0.98 14.78 -15.21
N ASP A 135 1.22 14.65 -16.52
CA ASP A 135 2.47 14.10 -17.07
C ASP A 135 3.68 15.00 -16.69
N LEU A 136 3.53 16.32 -16.77
CA LEU A 136 4.58 17.27 -16.37
C LEU A 136 4.88 17.22 -14.86
N VAL A 137 3.84 17.12 -14.02
CA VAL A 137 4.03 16.92 -12.57
C VAL A 137 4.76 15.61 -12.30
N TYR A 138 4.39 14.53 -12.98
CA TYR A 138 5.03 13.23 -12.85
C TYR A 138 6.53 13.30 -13.23
N VAL A 139 6.87 13.90 -14.38
CA VAL A 139 8.27 14.07 -14.80
C VAL A 139 9.04 14.93 -13.81
N HIS A 140 8.50 16.08 -13.41
CA HIS A 140 9.15 16.99 -12.46
C HIS A 140 9.44 16.29 -11.12
N TYR A 141 8.45 15.58 -10.57
CA TYR A 141 8.59 14.89 -9.30
C TYR A 141 9.64 13.77 -9.37
N ASN A 142 9.63 12.97 -10.44
CA ASN A 142 10.60 11.88 -10.60
C ASN A 142 12.03 12.39 -10.83
N LEU A 143 12.23 13.43 -11.63
CA LEU A 143 13.54 14.07 -11.80
C LEU A 143 14.06 14.62 -10.46
N HIS A 144 13.18 15.22 -9.66
CA HIS A 144 13.54 15.70 -8.34
C HIS A 144 13.93 14.56 -7.37
N LEU A 145 13.23 13.42 -7.43
CA LEU A 145 13.60 12.23 -6.65
C LEU A 145 14.93 11.62 -7.10
N LEU A 146 15.19 11.56 -8.41
CA LEU A 146 16.44 11.03 -8.96
C LEU A 146 17.64 11.91 -8.58
N SER A 147 17.51 13.23 -8.72
CA SER A 147 18.60 14.16 -8.34
C SER A 147 18.95 14.13 -6.85
N ARG A 148 18.01 13.76 -5.98
CA ARG A 148 18.29 13.53 -4.55
C ARG A 148 19.10 12.27 -4.30
N LYS A 149 18.94 11.24 -5.14
CA LYS A 149 19.70 9.98 -5.04
C LYS A 149 21.12 10.11 -5.61
N GLU A 150 21.36 11.07 -6.51
CA GLU A 150 22.68 11.29 -7.11
C GLU A 150 23.66 12.06 -6.21
N LYS A 151 23.21 12.68 -5.11
CA LYS A 151 24.06 13.48 -4.20
C LYS A 151 24.77 12.68 -3.10
N GLU A 152 24.83 11.35 -3.19
CA GLU A 152 25.52 10.49 -2.20
C GLU A 152 26.81 9.82 -2.74
N TYR A 153 27.58 10.50 -3.58
CA TYR A 153 28.95 10.10 -3.94
C TYR A 153 29.97 11.20 -3.67
#